data_AF-A0A957C5L5-F1
#
_entry.id   AF-A0A957C5L5-F1
#
_cell.length_a   1.000
_cell.length_b   1.000
_cell.length_c   1.000
_cell.angle_alpha   90.00
_cell.angle_beta   90.00
_cell.angle_gamma   90.00
#
_symmetry.space_group_name_H-M   'P 1'
#
loop_
_entity.id
_entity.type
_entity.pdbx_description
1 polymer ?
#
loop_
_entity_poly.entity_id
_entity_poly.type
_entity_poly.pdbx_seq_one_letter_code
_entity_poly.pdbx_strand_id
1 'polypeptide(L)'
;MHNDPYHIKPLRFLLWWSASALFVWPFAVIALAVVIVPIGIIFSGVRPVPYTSPGLDEAFYFIVLLLGGWIVAGVVASLQRWLLRTRLYWAADGWQFWTMFGGFLGAVMLVLGRLLLDTVVGYYESDHWTLLLAMAVYMMVVSAAQWMVLRHAVRDSWLWVLGNFVAGMVFGGIMAQTRDYHFDVLQFFLAVLGQGIITGYVLLYLFEKKLRPMQPEDAETPEQEADRPKSIWDEAI
;
A
#
# COMPACT_ATOMS: atom_id res chain seq x y z
N MET A 1 24.12 32.31 -5.81
CA MET A 1 24.09 30.98 -5.16
C MET A 1 22.64 30.67 -4.84
N HIS A 2 21.98 29.88 -5.70
CA HIS A 2 20.64 29.37 -5.43
C HIS A 2 20.80 28.31 -4.33
N ASN A 3 20.33 28.62 -3.12
CA ASN A 3 20.18 27.61 -2.08
C ASN A 3 19.01 26.73 -2.52
N ASP A 4 19.29 25.57 -3.10
CA ASP A 4 18.25 24.57 -3.35
C ASP A 4 17.66 24.14 -1.99
N PRO A 5 16.41 24.53 -1.66
CA PRO A 5 15.87 24.28 -0.33
C PRO A 5 15.45 22.81 -0.13
N TYR A 6 15.53 21.98 -1.17
CA TYR A 6 15.00 20.61 -1.18
C TYR A 6 16.10 19.55 -1.22
N HIS A 7 16.84 19.40 -0.13
CA HIS A 7 17.74 18.27 0.06
C HIS A 7 17.05 17.12 0.80
N ILE A 8 16.66 16.08 0.05
CA ILE A 8 16.20 14.81 0.62
C ILE A 8 17.40 14.13 1.28
N LYS A 9 17.26 13.76 2.57
CA LYS A 9 18.29 13.00 3.30
C LYS A 9 18.03 11.50 3.12
N PRO A 10 18.77 10.79 2.23
CA PRO A 10 18.30 9.52 1.69
C PRO A 10 18.22 8.42 2.75
N LEU A 11 19.29 8.29 3.54
CA LEU A 11 19.36 7.33 4.64
C LEU A 11 18.30 7.61 5.71
N ARG A 12 18.07 8.88 6.05
CA ARG A 12 17.06 9.26 7.04
C ARG A 12 15.66 8.93 6.53
N PHE A 13 15.37 9.24 5.26
CA PHE A 13 14.09 8.87 4.65
C PHE A 13 13.87 7.36 4.68
N LEU A 14 14.85 6.57 4.23
CA LEU A 14 14.75 5.12 4.18
C LEU A 14 14.54 4.51 5.58
N LEU A 15 15.24 5.00 6.61
CA LEU A 15 15.04 4.55 7.98
C LEU A 15 13.61 4.82 8.48
N TRP A 16 13.09 6.03 8.26
CA TRP A 16 11.72 6.38 8.65
C TRP A 16 10.67 5.60 7.87
N TRP A 17 10.92 5.35 6.58
CA TRP A 17 10.05 4.55 5.73
C TRP A 17 10.00 3.08 6.16
N SER A 18 11.16 2.47 6.40
CA SER A 18 11.26 1.12 6.92
C SER A 18 10.63 0.98 8.31
N ALA A 19 10.86 1.95 9.20
CA ALA A 19 10.21 1.98 10.50
C ALA A 19 8.67 2.09 10.36
N SER A 20 8.19 2.94 9.45
CA SER A 20 6.77 3.05 9.16
C SER A 20 6.17 1.71 8.70
N ALA A 21 6.86 0.93 7.88
CA ALA A 21 6.39 -0.38 7.46
C ALA A 21 6.17 -1.32 8.66
N LEU A 22 7.04 -1.28 9.67
CA LEU A 22 6.88 -2.05 10.91
C LEU A 22 5.65 -1.62 11.72
N PHE A 23 5.33 -0.32 11.74
CA PHE A 23 4.19 0.21 12.48
C PHE A 23 2.84 0.01 11.78
N VAL A 24 2.80 -0.29 10.48
CA VAL A 24 1.55 -0.58 9.75
C VAL A 24 0.77 -1.68 10.46
N TRP A 25 1.42 -2.77 10.84
CA TRP A 25 0.72 -3.97 11.32
C TRP A 25 0.10 -3.80 12.72
N PRO A 26 0.82 -3.29 13.75
CA PRO A 26 0.20 -3.01 15.04
C PRO A 26 -0.99 -2.06 14.93
N PHE A 27 -0.88 -0.99 14.13
CA PHE A 27 -1.98 -0.05 13.93
C PHE A 27 -3.13 -0.66 13.14
N ALA A 28 -2.85 -1.48 12.13
CA ALA A 28 -3.89 -2.21 11.41
C ALA A 28 -4.62 -3.19 12.33
N VAL A 29 -3.92 -3.96 13.17
CA VAL A 29 -4.56 -4.87 14.13
C VAL A 29 -5.48 -4.12 15.09
N ILE A 30 -5.04 -2.98 15.63
CA ILE A 30 -5.87 -2.15 16.51
C ILE A 30 -7.09 -1.62 15.75
N ALA A 31 -6.90 -1.05 14.56
CA ALA A 31 -7.99 -0.50 13.74
C ALA A 31 -9.01 -1.58 13.35
N LEU A 32 -8.52 -2.77 12.99
CA LEU A 32 -9.34 -3.94 12.67
C LEU A 32 -10.13 -4.39 13.89
N ALA A 33 -9.50 -4.49 15.07
CA ALA A 33 -10.19 -4.88 16.29
C ALA A 33 -11.32 -3.90 16.65
N VAL A 34 -11.07 -2.60 16.53
CA VAL A 34 -12.07 -1.54 16.81
C VAL A 34 -13.28 -1.65 15.87
N VAL A 35 -13.09 -2.05 14.61
CA VAL A 35 -14.18 -2.12 13.63
C VAL A 35 -14.84 -3.50 13.61
N ILE A 36 -14.06 -4.58 13.54
CA ILE A 36 -14.57 -5.94 13.31
C ILE A 36 -15.20 -6.53 14.58
N VAL A 37 -14.65 -6.27 15.77
CA VAL A 37 -15.19 -6.86 17.01
C VAL A 37 -16.64 -6.43 17.26
N PRO A 38 -17.01 -5.13 17.19
CA PRO A 38 -18.40 -4.72 17.33
C PRO A 38 -19.32 -5.35 16.27
N ILE A 39 -18.86 -5.43 15.01
CA ILE A 39 -19.64 -6.07 13.93
C ILE A 39 -19.87 -7.54 14.25
N GLY A 40 -18.86 -8.26 14.73
CA GLY A 40 -18.98 -9.66 15.15
C GLY A 40 -19.95 -9.86 16.33
N ILE A 41 -19.97 -8.93 17.29
CA ILE A 41 -20.93 -8.97 18.41
C ILE A 41 -22.36 -8.76 17.89
N ILE A 42 -22.59 -7.77 17.03
CA ILE A 42 -23.91 -7.53 16.43
C ILE A 42 -24.35 -8.73 15.61
N PHE A 43 -23.46 -9.26 14.77
CA PHE A 43 -23.75 -10.41 13.91
C PHE A 43 -24.07 -11.67 14.71
N SER A 44 -23.38 -11.90 15.83
CA SER A 44 -23.69 -13.02 16.72
C SER A 44 -25.03 -12.86 17.45
N GLY A 45 -25.44 -11.63 17.77
CA GLY A 45 -26.74 -11.33 18.38
C GLY A 45 -27.94 -11.49 17.42
N VAL A 46 -27.73 -11.33 16.12
CA VAL A 46 -28.79 -11.47 15.08
C VAL A 46 -28.92 -12.93 14.60
N ARG A 47 -27.97 -13.80 14.94
CA ARG A 47 -27.96 -15.19 14.49
C ARG A 47 -28.95 -16.08 15.25
N PRO A 48 -29.94 -16.70 14.58
CA PRO A 48 -30.91 -17.54 15.27
C PRO A 48 -30.32 -18.86 15.79
N VAL A 49 -29.37 -19.50 15.10
CA VAL A 49 -28.63 -20.72 15.54
C VAL A 49 -27.35 -20.85 14.70
N PRO A 50 -26.16 -21.22 15.26
CA PRO A 50 -24.88 -21.30 14.54
C PRO A 50 -24.80 -22.24 13.32
N TYR A 51 -25.78 -23.12 13.10
CA TYR A 51 -25.71 -24.19 12.08
C TYR A 51 -26.76 -24.07 10.95
N THR A 52 -27.56 -23.01 10.94
CA THR A 52 -28.74 -22.93 10.04
C THR A 52 -28.49 -22.20 8.73
N SER A 53 -27.33 -21.54 8.55
CA SER A 53 -27.07 -20.73 7.35
C SER A 53 -25.59 -20.64 6.97
N PRO A 54 -25.02 -21.70 6.34
CA PRO A 54 -23.63 -21.69 5.86
C PRO A 54 -23.29 -20.46 5.00
N GLY A 55 -24.24 -20.01 4.17
CA GLY A 55 -24.03 -18.81 3.33
C GLY A 55 -23.89 -17.50 4.11
N LEU A 56 -24.45 -17.39 5.33
CA LEU A 56 -24.25 -16.20 6.16
C LEU A 56 -22.85 -16.17 6.79
N ASP A 57 -22.25 -17.31 7.13
CA ASP A 57 -20.85 -17.39 7.59
C ASP A 57 -19.89 -16.90 6.51
N GLU A 58 -20.07 -17.43 5.29
CA GLU A 58 -19.23 -17.08 4.15
C GLU A 58 -19.38 -15.59 3.80
N ALA A 59 -20.61 -15.08 3.74
CA ALA A 59 -20.86 -13.67 3.48
C ALA A 59 -20.20 -12.77 4.54
N PHE A 60 -20.29 -13.13 5.83
CA PHE A 60 -19.63 -12.40 6.91
C PHE A 60 -18.10 -12.42 6.76
N TYR A 61 -17.52 -13.59 6.47
CA TYR A 61 -16.09 -13.72 6.25
C TYR A 61 -15.61 -12.86 5.08
N PHE A 62 -16.34 -12.85 3.96
CA PHE A 62 -16.01 -11.98 2.82
C PHE A 62 -16.09 -10.50 3.21
N ILE A 63 -17.14 -10.07 3.89
CA ILE A 63 -17.26 -8.68 4.35
C ILE A 63 -16.08 -8.30 5.25
N VAL A 64 -15.71 -9.16 6.20
CA VAL A 64 -14.59 -8.93 7.11
C VAL A 64 -13.26 -8.83 6.35
N LEU A 65 -13.02 -9.68 5.34
CA LEU A 65 -11.82 -9.59 4.50
C LEU A 65 -11.77 -8.29 3.68
N LEU A 66 -12.90 -7.88 3.08
CA LEU A 66 -12.97 -6.65 2.28
C LEU A 66 -12.76 -5.40 3.14
N LEU A 67 -13.43 -5.32 4.29
CA LEU A 67 -13.18 -4.28 5.30
C LEU A 67 -11.74 -4.34 5.79
N GLY A 68 -11.20 -5.55 5.94
CA GLY A 68 -9.82 -5.81 6.32
C GLY A 68 -8.82 -5.12 5.40
N GLY A 69 -8.92 -5.39 4.10
CA GLY A 69 -8.07 -4.74 3.09
C GLY A 69 -8.24 -3.22 3.07
N TRP A 70 -9.48 -2.73 3.18
CA TRP A 70 -9.74 -1.30 3.22
C TRP A 70 -9.07 -0.60 4.44
N ILE A 71 -9.20 -1.18 5.64
CA ILE A 71 -8.64 -0.64 6.89
C ILE A 71 -7.11 -0.69 6.85
N VAL A 72 -6.51 -1.83 6.47
CA VAL A 72 -5.06 -1.98 6.35
C VAL A 72 -4.50 -0.93 5.39
N ALA A 73 -5.12 -0.76 4.23
CA ALA A 73 -4.73 0.26 3.27
C ALA A 73 -4.90 1.69 3.81
N GLY A 74 -5.93 1.96 4.61
CA GLY A 74 -6.09 3.25 5.29
C GLY A 74 -4.95 3.58 6.26
N VAL A 75 -4.48 2.59 7.02
CA VAL A 75 -3.32 2.74 7.91
C VAL A 75 -2.04 2.97 7.11
N VAL A 76 -1.79 2.15 6.08
CA VAL A 76 -0.66 2.32 5.15
C VAL A 76 -0.66 3.73 4.58
N ALA A 77 -1.80 4.18 4.07
CA ALA A 77 -1.92 5.48 3.45
C ALA A 77 -1.65 6.63 4.40
N SER A 78 -2.12 6.53 5.64
CA SER A 78 -1.95 7.57 6.66
C SER A 78 -0.48 7.74 7.02
N LEU A 79 0.22 6.63 7.27
CA LEU A 79 1.65 6.64 7.58
C LEU A 79 2.50 7.09 6.40
N GLN A 80 2.21 6.57 5.19
CA GLN A 80 2.90 6.98 3.97
C GLN A 80 2.68 8.47 3.70
N ARG A 81 1.45 8.97 3.75
CA ARG A 81 1.15 10.40 3.53
C ARG A 81 1.88 11.30 4.52
N TRP A 82 1.95 10.91 5.78
CA TRP A 82 2.74 11.64 6.78
C TRP A 82 4.22 11.72 6.39
N LEU A 83 4.82 10.62 5.93
CA LEU A 83 6.20 10.61 5.46
C LEU A 83 6.41 11.41 4.17
N LEU A 84 5.51 11.27 3.20
CA LEU A 84 5.57 12.01 1.93
C LEU A 84 5.54 13.52 2.19
N ARG A 85 4.70 13.98 3.12
CA ARG A 85 4.61 15.40 3.50
C ARG A 85 5.83 15.88 4.28
N THR A 86 6.28 15.11 5.27
CA THR A 86 7.34 15.57 6.19
C THR A 86 8.76 15.35 5.68
N ARG A 87 8.97 14.41 4.75
CA ARG A 87 10.31 14.03 4.26
C ARG A 87 10.55 14.32 2.80
N LEU A 88 9.50 14.28 1.98
CA LEU A 88 9.59 14.56 0.54
C LEU A 88 8.85 15.85 0.15
N TYR A 89 8.27 16.55 1.13
CA TYR A 89 7.56 17.81 0.94
C TYR A 89 6.45 17.74 -0.13
N TRP A 90 5.85 16.56 -0.30
CA TRP A 90 4.77 16.33 -1.24
C TRP A 90 3.43 16.18 -0.50
N ALA A 91 2.46 17.03 -0.83
CA ALA A 91 1.15 17.04 -0.19
C ALA A 91 0.38 15.72 -0.36
N ALA A 92 0.62 15.02 -1.49
CA ALA A 92 0.03 13.74 -1.85
C ALA A 92 -1.51 13.76 -1.75
N ASP A 93 -2.15 14.74 -2.38
CA ASP A 93 -3.60 14.88 -2.34
C ASP A 93 -4.29 13.72 -3.06
N GLY A 94 -5.33 13.18 -2.43
CA GLY A 94 -5.98 11.95 -2.89
C GLY A 94 -5.22 10.65 -2.60
N TRP A 95 -3.97 10.69 -2.09
CA TRP A 95 -3.19 9.48 -1.78
C TRP A 95 -3.95 8.51 -0.88
N GLN A 96 -4.60 9.06 0.16
CA GLN A 96 -5.36 8.27 1.12
C GLN A 96 -6.54 7.55 0.47
N PHE A 97 -7.35 8.27 -0.30
CA PHE A 97 -8.51 7.70 -0.99
C PHE A 97 -8.08 6.59 -1.96
N TRP A 98 -7.11 6.86 -2.83
CA TRP A 98 -6.67 5.90 -3.84
C TRP A 98 -5.98 4.66 -3.23
N THR A 99 -5.21 4.84 -2.15
CA THR A 99 -4.63 3.70 -1.42
C THR A 99 -5.73 2.83 -0.81
N MET A 100 -6.70 3.45 -0.12
CA MET A 100 -7.83 2.76 0.50
C MET A 100 -8.69 2.00 -0.53
N PHE A 101 -9.00 2.65 -1.65
CA PHE A 101 -9.74 2.04 -2.76
C PHE A 101 -8.98 0.87 -3.36
N GLY A 102 -7.66 1.03 -3.58
CA GLY A 102 -6.78 -0.05 -4.03
C GLY A 102 -6.72 -1.22 -3.02
N GLY A 103 -6.76 -0.95 -1.72
CA GLY A 103 -6.82 -1.98 -0.67
C GLY A 103 -8.11 -2.78 -0.69
N PHE A 104 -9.24 -2.09 -0.85
CA PHE A 104 -10.54 -2.75 -1.02
C PHE A 104 -10.53 -3.64 -2.28
N LEU A 105 -10.14 -3.10 -3.44
CA LEU A 105 -10.06 -3.88 -4.69
C LEU A 105 -9.05 -5.03 -4.60
N GLY A 106 -7.92 -4.82 -3.93
CA GLY A 106 -6.93 -5.86 -3.68
C GLY A 106 -7.52 -7.02 -2.88
N ALA A 107 -8.31 -6.74 -1.84
CA ALA A 107 -9.01 -7.78 -1.08
C ALA A 107 -10.05 -8.52 -1.93
N VAL A 108 -10.81 -7.81 -2.78
CA VAL A 108 -11.73 -8.45 -3.75
C VAL A 108 -10.96 -9.40 -4.67
N MET A 109 -9.84 -8.97 -5.23
CA MET A 109 -9.01 -9.78 -6.13
C MET A 109 -8.45 -11.02 -5.42
N LEU A 110 -8.04 -10.92 -4.15
CA LEU A 110 -7.58 -12.08 -3.38
C LEU A 110 -8.70 -13.08 -3.12
N VAL A 111 -9.89 -12.61 -2.75
CA VAL A 111 -11.06 -13.47 -2.55
C VAL A 111 -11.40 -14.21 -3.83
N LEU A 112 -11.54 -13.49 -4.95
CA LEU A 112 -11.85 -14.11 -6.25
C LEU A 112 -10.74 -15.04 -6.72
N GLY A 113 -9.48 -14.64 -6.53
CA GLY A 113 -8.32 -15.45 -6.86
C GLY A 113 -8.27 -16.75 -6.08
N ARG A 114 -8.61 -16.71 -4.79
CA ARG A 114 -8.73 -17.91 -3.95
C ARG A 114 -9.84 -18.84 -4.43
N LEU A 115 -11.04 -18.30 -4.66
CA LEU A 115 -12.17 -19.09 -5.17
C LEU A 115 -11.85 -19.76 -6.51
N LEU A 116 -11.16 -19.05 -7.40
CA LEU A 116 -10.72 -19.61 -8.68
C LEU A 116 -9.65 -20.70 -8.50
N LEU A 117 -8.64 -20.48 -7.66
CA LEU A 117 -7.59 -21.46 -7.37
C LEU A 117 -8.14 -22.74 -6.74
N ASP A 118 -9.06 -22.60 -5.78
CA ASP A 118 -9.76 -23.74 -5.17
C ASP A 118 -10.51 -24.57 -6.21
N THR A 119 -11.08 -23.91 -7.23
CA THR A 119 -11.82 -24.58 -8.32
C THR A 119 -10.88 -25.25 -9.32
N VAL A 120 -9.71 -24.68 -9.61
CA VAL A 120 -8.82 -25.12 -10.71
C VAL A 120 -7.71 -26.07 -10.26
N VAL A 121 -7.07 -25.81 -9.13
CA VAL A 121 -5.84 -26.50 -8.68
C VAL A 121 -6.12 -27.53 -7.58
N GLY A 122 -7.27 -27.43 -6.91
CA GLY A 122 -7.62 -28.26 -5.77
C GLY A 122 -7.04 -27.71 -4.46
N TYR A 123 -7.74 -27.99 -3.37
CA TYR A 123 -7.58 -27.31 -2.08
C TYR A 123 -6.16 -27.39 -1.47
N TYR A 124 -5.46 -28.52 -1.59
CA TYR A 124 -4.22 -28.78 -0.83
C TYR A 124 -2.95 -28.10 -1.39
N GLU A 125 -2.82 -27.90 -2.71
CA GLU A 125 -1.67 -27.17 -3.28
C GLU A 125 -1.90 -25.65 -3.29
N SER A 126 -3.15 -25.22 -3.11
CA SER A 126 -3.54 -23.81 -3.16
C SER A 126 -2.89 -22.98 -2.05
N ASP A 127 -2.68 -23.52 -0.85
CA ASP A 127 -2.32 -22.73 0.34
C ASP A 127 -0.91 -22.11 0.24
N HIS A 128 0.08 -22.87 -0.24
CA HIS A 128 1.45 -22.36 -0.39
C HIS A 128 1.56 -21.27 -1.46
N TRP A 129 0.93 -21.49 -2.64
CA TRP A 129 0.92 -20.52 -3.73
C TRP A 129 0.09 -19.28 -3.39
N THR A 130 -1.02 -19.45 -2.68
CA THR A 130 -1.86 -18.35 -2.21
C THR A 130 -1.06 -17.46 -1.26
N LEU A 131 -0.34 -18.02 -0.28
CA LEU A 131 0.49 -17.24 0.64
C LEU A 131 1.60 -16.47 -0.08
N LEU A 132 2.27 -17.12 -1.05
CA LEU A 132 3.38 -16.52 -1.78
C LEU A 132 2.94 -15.35 -2.68
N LEU A 133 1.79 -15.49 -3.33
CA LEU A 133 1.31 -14.51 -4.32
C LEU A 133 0.32 -13.50 -3.75
N ALA A 134 -0.37 -13.80 -2.64
CA ALA A 134 -1.43 -12.92 -2.12
C ALA A 134 -0.89 -11.52 -1.81
N MET A 135 0.24 -11.43 -1.10
CA MET A 135 0.82 -10.12 -0.80
C MET A 135 1.26 -9.39 -2.07
N ALA A 136 1.86 -10.10 -3.03
CA ALA A 136 2.31 -9.51 -4.29
C ALA A 136 1.14 -8.95 -5.12
N VAL A 137 0.05 -9.71 -5.26
CA VAL A 137 -1.16 -9.29 -5.98
C VAL A 137 -1.84 -8.13 -5.25
N TYR A 138 -2.01 -8.23 -3.93
CA TYR A 138 -2.61 -7.15 -3.13
C TYR A 138 -1.83 -5.85 -3.28
N MET A 139 -0.51 -5.90 -3.09
CA MET A 139 0.36 -4.73 -3.21
C MET A 139 0.41 -4.19 -4.64
N MET A 140 0.31 -5.03 -5.67
CA MET A 140 0.20 -4.59 -7.06
C MET A 140 -1.08 -3.76 -7.27
N VAL A 141 -2.24 -4.23 -6.78
CA VAL A 141 -3.51 -3.50 -6.94
C VAL A 141 -3.51 -2.18 -6.16
N VAL A 142 -3.03 -2.21 -4.92
CA VAL A 142 -2.88 -1.00 -4.08
C VAL A 142 -1.97 0.02 -4.77
N SER A 143 -0.80 -0.42 -5.24
CA SER A 143 0.18 0.46 -5.87
C SER A 143 -0.28 0.97 -7.24
N ALA A 144 -1.07 0.20 -8.01
CA ALA A 144 -1.69 0.65 -9.24
C ALA A 144 -2.74 1.76 -8.99
N ALA A 145 -3.48 1.68 -7.88
CA ALA A 145 -4.36 2.77 -7.49
C ALA A 145 -3.56 4.01 -7.04
N GLN A 146 -2.50 3.82 -6.23
CA GLN A 146 -1.60 4.91 -5.83
C GLN A 146 -0.88 5.58 -7.00
N TRP A 147 -0.58 4.81 -8.05
CA TRP A 147 0.03 5.30 -9.28
C TRP A 147 -0.80 6.40 -9.94
N MET A 148 -2.14 6.36 -9.82
CA MET A 148 -3.03 7.41 -10.32
C MET A 148 -2.73 8.78 -9.71
N VAL A 149 -2.26 8.83 -8.46
CA VAL A 149 -1.84 10.07 -7.80
C VAL A 149 -0.37 10.35 -8.12
N LEU A 150 0.49 9.34 -8.00
CA LEU A 150 1.94 9.47 -8.14
C LEU A 150 2.38 9.93 -9.54
N ARG A 151 1.65 9.55 -10.59
CA ARG A 151 1.96 9.95 -11.97
C ARG A 151 1.94 11.45 -12.19
N HIS A 152 1.23 12.21 -11.36
CA HIS A 152 1.21 13.67 -11.43
C HIS A 152 2.47 14.30 -10.83
N ALA A 153 3.18 13.57 -9.97
CA ALA A 153 4.39 14.05 -9.30
C ALA A 153 5.69 13.57 -9.98
N VAL A 154 5.72 12.35 -10.53
CA VAL A 154 6.93 11.76 -11.12
C VAL A 154 6.63 10.99 -12.42
N ARG A 155 7.44 11.23 -13.46
CA ARG A 155 7.28 10.61 -14.81
C ARG A 155 7.36 9.08 -14.77
N ASP A 156 8.29 8.52 -14.00
CA ASP A 156 8.53 7.07 -13.95
C ASP A 156 7.74 6.39 -12.82
N SER A 157 6.60 6.98 -12.43
CA SER A 157 5.74 6.50 -11.34
C SER A 157 5.30 5.04 -11.48
N TRP A 158 5.33 4.44 -12.67
CA TRP A 158 5.07 3.01 -12.88
C TRP A 158 6.05 2.10 -12.13
N LEU A 159 7.28 2.58 -11.85
CA LEU A 159 8.27 1.85 -11.03
C LEU A 159 7.77 1.60 -9.61
N TRP A 160 6.85 2.44 -9.11
CA TRP A 160 6.19 2.22 -7.83
C TRP A 160 5.40 0.91 -7.82
N VAL A 161 4.68 0.62 -8.89
CA VAL A 161 3.89 -0.61 -9.03
C VAL A 161 4.80 -1.82 -9.06
N LEU A 162 5.84 -1.77 -9.90
CA LEU A 162 6.84 -2.85 -9.99
C LEU A 162 7.56 -3.08 -8.65
N GLY A 163 7.96 -2.00 -7.98
CA GLY A 163 8.64 -2.04 -6.69
C GLY A 163 7.77 -2.70 -5.61
N ASN A 164 6.48 -2.37 -5.55
CA ASN A 164 5.54 -2.97 -4.60
C ASN A 164 5.23 -4.43 -4.93
N PHE A 165 5.16 -4.79 -6.21
CA PHE A 165 5.02 -6.20 -6.62
C PHE A 165 6.22 -7.04 -6.17
N VAL A 166 7.44 -6.58 -6.46
CA VAL A 166 8.68 -7.25 -6.03
C VAL A 166 8.76 -7.33 -4.50
N ALA A 167 8.45 -6.23 -3.81
CA ALA A 167 8.41 -6.20 -2.35
C ALA A 167 7.40 -7.21 -1.78
N GLY A 168 6.22 -7.34 -2.40
CA GLY A 168 5.21 -8.32 -2.01
C GLY A 168 5.64 -9.76 -2.28
N MET A 169 6.37 -10.02 -3.37
CA MET A 169 6.97 -11.35 -3.62
C MET A 169 8.05 -11.68 -2.60
N VAL A 170 8.90 -10.73 -2.22
CA VAL A 170 9.91 -10.92 -1.16
C VAL A 170 9.23 -11.20 0.18
N PHE A 171 8.19 -10.44 0.52
CA PHE A 171 7.39 -10.68 1.71
C PHE A 171 6.80 -12.10 1.71
N GLY A 172 6.06 -12.44 0.64
CA GLY A 172 5.41 -13.76 0.51
C GLY A 172 6.41 -14.91 0.50
N GLY A 173 7.56 -14.74 -0.17
CA GLY A 173 8.63 -15.74 -0.23
C GLY A 173 9.33 -15.94 1.12
N ILE A 174 9.53 -14.87 1.90
CA ILE A 174 10.01 -15.00 3.28
C ILE A 174 8.96 -15.74 4.10
N MET A 175 7.69 -15.31 4.09
CA MET A 175 6.62 -15.93 4.88
C MET A 175 6.30 -17.38 4.49
N ALA A 176 6.52 -17.78 3.24
CA ALA A 176 6.28 -19.14 2.77
C ALA A 176 7.29 -20.17 3.32
N GLN A 177 8.41 -19.73 3.90
CA GLN A 177 9.42 -20.64 4.48
C GLN A 177 9.02 -21.19 5.85
N THR A 178 7.94 -20.69 6.45
CA THR A 178 7.45 -21.13 7.76
C THR A 178 6.80 -22.51 7.63
N ARG A 179 7.59 -23.58 7.82
CA ARG A 179 7.17 -24.97 7.56
C ARG A 179 6.05 -25.51 8.47
N ASP A 180 5.84 -24.92 9.65
CA ASP A 180 5.02 -25.55 10.71
C ASP A 180 3.82 -24.70 11.16
N TYR A 181 3.32 -23.76 10.35
CA TYR A 181 2.19 -22.86 10.69
C TYR A 181 2.37 -22.01 11.97
N HIS A 182 3.50 -22.12 12.67
CA HIS A 182 3.83 -21.28 13.81
C HIS A 182 4.25 -19.90 13.34
N PHE A 183 3.62 -18.86 13.87
CA PHE A 183 3.99 -17.49 13.58
C PHE A 183 5.41 -17.21 14.10
N ASP A 184 6.38 -17.11 13.18
CA ASP A 184 7.73 -16.66 13.49
C ASP A 184 7.79 -15.13 13.41
N VAL A 185 7.87 -14.53 14.60
CA VAL A 185 7.97 -13.07 14.78
C VAL A 185 9.19 -12.51 14.03
N LEU A 186 10.34 -13.17 14.09
CA LEU A 186 11.57 -12.70 13.45
C LEU A 186 11.42 -12.71 11.93
N GLN A 187 10.90 -13.81 11.38
CA GLN A 187 10.64 -13.94 9.95
C GLN A 187 9.65 -12.89 9.45
N PHE A 188 8.59 -12.63 10.21
CA PHE A 188 7.65 -11.55 9.92
C PHE A 188 8.33 -10.18 9.93
N PHE A 189 9.15 -9.88 10.95
CA PHE A 189 9.92 -8.64 11.00
C PHE A 189 10.83 -8.47 9.78
N LEU A 190 11.52 -9.54 9.36
CA LEU A 190 12.38 -9.53 8.18
C LEU A 190 11.58 -9.31 6.89
N ALA A 191 10.41 -9.95 6.76
CA ALA A 191 9.52 -9.78 5.61
C ALA A 191 9.03 -8.32 5.49
N VAL A 192 8.53 -7.74 6.59
CA VAL A 192 8.05 -6.36 6.63
C VAL A 192 9.19 -5.37 6.38
N LEU A 193 10.36 -5.60 6.98
CA LEU A 193 11.53 -4.75 6.78
C LEU A 193 12.02 -4.79 5.33
N GLY A 194 12.09 -5.98 4.72
CA GLY A 194 12.43 -6.15 3.31
C GLY A 194 11.48 -5.40 2.39
N GLN A 195 10.18 -5.52 2.64
CA GLN A 195 9.16 -4.76 1.91
C GLN A 195 9.34 -3.24 2.08
N GLY A 196 9.60 -2.78 3.32
CA GLY A 196 9.87 -1.37 3.62
C GLY A 196 11.10 -0.84 2.88
N ILE A 197 12.21 -1.57 2.90
CA ILE A 197 13.46 -1.15 2.23
C ILE A 197 13.26 -1.04 0.72
N ILE A 198 12.66 -2.05 0.08
CA ILE A 198 12.44 -2.06 -1.38
C ILE A 198 11.55 -0.89 -1.80
N THR A 199 10.39 -0.74 -1.15
CA THR A 199 9.44 0.33 -1.49
C THR A 199 10.01 1.72 -1.17
N GLY A 200 10.71 1.87 -0.05
CA GLY A 200 11.37 3.12 0.32
C GLY A 200 12.46 3.51 -0.65
N TYR A 201 13.29 2.55 -1.10
CA TYR A 201 14.32 2.81 -2.09
C TYR A 201 13.74 3.24 -3.44
N VAL A 202 12.67 2.59 -3.91
CA VAL A 202 11.99 2.98 -5.15
C VAL A 202 11.44 4.38 -5.05
N LEU A 203 10.80 4.73 -3.93
CA LEU A 203 10.22 6.06 -3.77
C LEU A 203 11.30 7.14 -3.63
N LEU A 204 12.39 6.84 -2.94
CA LEU A 204 13.58 7.69 -2.89
C LEU A 204 14.15 7.94 -4.30
N TYR A 205 14.33 6.87 -5.09
CA TYR A 205 14.81 6.97 -6.47
C TYR A 205 13.92 7.87 -7.33
N LEU A 206 12.59 7.72 -7.21
CA LEU A 206 11.62 8.51 -7.96
C LEU A 206 11.72 10.00 -7.66
N PHE A 207 11.87 10.36 -6.37
CA PHE A 207 11.91 11.76 -5.94
C PHE A 207 13.31 12.39 -6.05
N GLU A 208 14.39 11.63 -5.90
CA GLU A 208 15.75 12.15 -6.09
C GLU A 208 16.06 12.47 -7.56
N LYS A 209 15.63 11.62 -8.50
CA LYS A 209 16.01 11.78 -9.90
C LYS A 209 15.05 12.65 -10.72
N LYS A 210 13.81 12.87 -10.27
CA LYS A 210 12.75 13.44 -11.12
C LYS A 210 11.71 14.31 -10.40
N LEU A 211 12.10 15.12 -9.41
CA LEU A 211 11.31 16.31 -9.04
C LEU A 211 11.39 17.34 -10.18
N ARG A 212 10.64 17.10 -11.26
CA ARG A 212 10.28 18.17 -12.19
C ARG A 212 8.78 18.42 -12.02
N PRO A 213 8.32 19.67 -11.88
CA PRO A 213 6.97 19.95 -12.39
C PRO A 213 6.98 19.49 -13.84
N MET A 214 5.92 18.82 -14.31
CA MET A 214 5.79 18.50 -15.73
C MET A 214 5.86 19.80 -16.53
N GLN A 215 7.06 20.24 -16.91
CA GLN A 215 7.21 21.19 -17.98
C GLN A 215 6.74 20.43 -19.21
N PRO A 216 5.70 20.93 -19.91
CA PRO A 216 5.29 20.35 -21.18
C PRO A 216 6.54 20.20 -22.05
N GLU A 217 6.70 19.06 -22.73
CA GLU A 217 7.80 18.84 -23.69
C GLU A 217 7.80 19.91 -24.83
N ASP A 218 6.75 20.76 -24.90
CA ASP A 218 6.55 21.83 -25.87
C ASP A 218 6.63 23.26 -25.30
N ALA A 219 7.08 23.45 -24.06
CA ALA A 219 6.98 24.75 -23.38
C ALA A 219 8.11 25.74 -23.71
N GLU A 220 8.03 26.29 -24.93
CA GLU A 220 8.16 27.72 -25.22
C GLU A 220 9.54 28.42 -25.07
N THR A 221 9.86 29.23 -26.09
CA THR A 221 11.09 30.02 -26.29
C THR A 221 11.45 30.95 -25.10
N PRO A 222 12.73 31.36 -24.95
CA PRO A 222 13.24 32.16 -23.81
C PRO A 222 12.49 33.47 -23.53
N GLU A 223 11.78 34.01 -24.52
CA GLU A 223 10.96 35.23 -24.38
C GLU A 223 9.65 34.99 -23.60
N GLN A 224 9.15 33.75 -23.49
CA GLN A 224 7.93 33.41 -22.74
C GLN A 224 8.21 33.05 -21.26
N GLU A 225 9.47 32.91 -20.87
CA GLU A 225 9.86 32.61 -19.47
C GLU A 225 10.05 33.88 -18.62
N ALA A 226 10.31 35.03 -19.26
CA ALA A 226 10.37 36.34 -18.58
C ALA A 226 9.00 36.84 -18.10
N ASP A 227 7.92 36.31 -18.67
CA ASP A 227 6.53 36.68 -18.36
C ASP A 227 5.78 35.56 -17.60
N ARG A 228 6.50 34.50 -17.15
CA ARG A 228 5.90 33.45 -16.33
C ARG A 228 5.73 33.93 -14.89
N PRO A 229 4.51 34.00 -14.36
CA PRO A 229 4.30 34.25 -12.94
C PRO A 229 4.95 33.13 -12.11
N LYS A 230 5.62 33.54 -11.02
CA LYS A 230 6.31 32.65 -10.08
C LYS A 230 5.36 31.56 -9.54
N SER A 231 5.92 30.39 -9.24
CA SER A 231 5.24 29.17 -8.81
C SER A 231 4.24 29.39 -7.65
N ILE A 232 3.03 28.84 -7.80
CA ILE A 232 1.86 28.99 -6.91
C ILE A 232 1.92 28.14 -5.61
N TRP A 233 3.06 27.56 -5.23
CA TRP A 233 3.23 27.21 -3.80
C TRP A 233 3.50 28.46 -2.96
N ASP A 234 3.87 29.59 -3.59
CA ASP A 234 4.05 30.89 -2.95
C ASP A 234 2.71 31.61 -2.65
N GLU A 235 1.57 31.09 -3.13
CA GLU A 235 0.21 31.58 -2.81
C GLU A 235 -0.66 30.52 -2.10
N ALA A 236 -0.15 29.32 -1.84
CA ALA A 236 -0.88 28.25 -1.15
C ALA A 236 -0.42 28.03 0.30
N ILE A 237 0.14 29.09 0.92
CA ILE A 237 0.03 29.44 2.35
C ILE A 237 -0.61 30.82 2.43
#